data_AF-A0A6J2KSM9-F1
#
_entry.id   AF-A0A6J2KSM9-F1
#
_cell.length_a   1.000
_cell.length_b   1.000
_cell.length_c   1.000
_cell.angle_alpha   90.00
_cell.angle_beta   90.00
_cell.angle_gamma   90.00
#
_symmetry.space_group_name_H-M   'P 1'
#
loop_
_entity.id
_entity.type
_entity.pdbx_description
1 polymer ?
#
loop_
_entity_poly.entity_id
_entity_poly.type
_entity_poly.pdbx_seq_one_letter_code
_entity_poly.pdbx_strand_id
1 'polypeptide(L)'
;MENSLEEALFQAILLEDQGSISHLLSKGANPNKTASRGKTCLGEAANTGNVDVMKLLITASKTPQSKNNQAPSRKRTLKCHKRKFKHDGQISETVVKFKNINEKKIKDYSVGKCEKLDLSHTGQIEKNKGYFVFIHNDGSSSDETRVPSLKSPKSSSSMSPSPQADLEWDEDIGNTAPTTSEDETWSSMYKWYAAILESTGAAIASASKVTNGIDQQDAFMRTALHYASEQGHIDTAKLLIEADVTASDGLTPLHVAVVKNHIEIVRLLIAAGSNVNYKTHEKMTPLHFASSRGFLDIVKLLVSNGALLEARDTAERTALYLAAGRGHCDVVKYLIHSGANVNGEEIHGYTPLCEAVWQRYTTVVEILLLAGARITHSHRLLHNAIIQRQEPIVKMLTKIGGGINLHNDNGDTPLLLAARLSQPSVARLLLEKGANVNSCNNITGANALHIAVESVESPEHFEVLLKCLLDYNIDMNAITLIGDTALNRALLLQKDHAAVLLIRYGADVNTCDLHSCGLDNLSIASRRETHVLARMLLKAGHYVIPQDPSITTKSTCTTNWVQQTCKQPLTLSDYCRITIRRMCKSNKLFRFVATLPLPRGLKRFLMMEDEGLE
;
A
#
# COMPACT_ATOMS: atom_id res chain seq x y z
N MET A 1 13.41 -2.51 54.04
CA MET A 1 13.87 -3.57 53.12
C MET A 1 15.37 -3.54 53.14
N GLU A 2 16.04 -4.69 53.17
CA GLU A 2 17.50 -4.72 52.99
C GLU A 2 17.78 -4.47 51.51
N ASN A 3 18.49 -3.39 51.18
CA ASN A 3 18.96 -3.18 49.81
C ASN A 3 19.93 -4.32 49.48
N SER A 4 19.66 -5.07 48.42
CA SER A 4 20.55 -6.16 48.04
C SER A 4 21.92 -5.62 47.60
N LEU A 5 22.96 -6.45 47.68
CA LEU A 5 24.31 -6.05 47.29
C LEU A 5 24.37 -5.56 45.82
N GLU A 6 23.49 -6.09 44.96
CA GLU A 6 23.38 -5.68 43.56
C GLU A 6 22.63 -4.35 43.39
N GLU A 7 21.60 -4.06 44.21
CA GLU A 7 20.97 -2.73 44.19
C GLU A 7 21.93 -1.65 44.73
N ALA A 8 22.71 -1.97 45.77
CA ALA A 8 23.78 -1.09 46.24
C ALA A 8 24.87 -0.86 45.15
N LEU A 9 25.25 -1.92 44.42
CA LEU A 9 26.19 -1.82 43.30
C LEU A 9 25.61 -0.95 42.17
N PHE A 10 24.32 -1.10 41.85
CA PHE A 10 23.62 -0.32 40.84
C PHE A 10 23.61 1.18 41.18
N GLN A 11 23.31 1.55 42.44
CA GLN A 11 23.38 2.96 42.86
C GLN A 11 24.83 3.48 42.90
N ALA A 12 25.82 2.66 43.25
CA ALA A 12 27.24 3.07 43.21
C ALA A 12 27.73 3.33 41.77
N ILE A 13 27.25 2.57 40.79
CA ILE A 13 27.52 2.80 39.35
C ILE A 13 26.88 4.11 38.87
N LEU A 14 25.65 4.41 39.29
CA LEU A 14 24.98 5.69 38.97
C LEU A 14 25.67 6.93 39.59
N LEU A 15 26.48 6.74 40.64
CA LEU A 15 27.26 7.78 41.30
C LEU A 15 28.74 7.77 40.89
N GLU A 16 29.13 6.87 39.98
CA GLU A 16 30.51 6.61 39.51
C GLU A 16 31.58 6.36 40.60
N ASP A 17 31.16 5.96 41.81
CA ASP A 17 32.06 5.70 42.93
C ASP A 17 32.80 4.36 42.78
N GLN A 18 33.95 4.41 42.10
CA GLN A 18 34.88 3.29 41.94
C GLN A 18 35.29 2.62 43.26
N GLY A 19 35.34 3.37 44.37
CA GLY A 19 35.69 2.84 45.69
C GLY A 19 34.58 1.95 46.25
N SER A 20 33.33 2.46 46.26
CA SER A 20 32.16 1.66 46.66
C SER A 20 31.92 0.47 45.72
N ILE A 21 32.08 0.65 44.40
CA ILE A 21 31.97 -0.44 43.41
C ILE A 21 32.95 -1.56 43.74
N SER A 22 34.24 -1.24 43.94
CA SER A 22 35.28 -2.23 44.25
C SER A 22 35.01 -2.99 45.56
N HIS A 23 34.53 -2.27 46.59
CA HIS A 23 34.15 -2.84 47.89
C HIS A 23 32.86 -3.70 47.85
N LEU A 24 31.92 -3.41 46.95
CA LEU A 24 30.71 -4.22 46.76
C LEU A 24 31.00 -5.47 45.94
N LEU A 25 31.88 -5.39 44.93
CA LEU A 25 32.37 -6.55 44.19
C LEU A 25 33.18 -7.50 45.08
N SER A 26 34.04 -7.00 45.98
CA SER A 26 34.77 -7.85 46.93
C SER A 26 33.86 -8.52 47.98
N LYS A 27 32.65 -7.99 48.19
CA LYS A 27 31.56 -8.63 48.96
C LYS A 27 30.74 -9.64 48.16
N GLY A 28 31.08 -9.90 46.90
CA GLY A 28 30.43 -10.91 46.06
C GLY A 28 29.18 -10.44 45.31
N ALA A 29 28.96 -9.12 45.17
CA ALA A 29 27.89 -8.59 44.33
C ALA A 29 28.04 -9.08 42.87
N ASN A 30 26.98 -9.66 42.30
CA ASN A 30 27.01 -10.19 40.93
C ASN A 30 26.68 -9.07 39.92
N PRO A 31 27.60 -8.64 39.04
CA PRO A 31 27.37 -7.55 38.11
C PRO A 31 26.38 -7.91 36.98
N ASN A 32 26.19 -9.20 36.71
CA ASN A 32 25.36 -9.72 35.62
C ASN A 32 23.91 -9.93 36.06
N LYS A 33 23.61 -9.83 37.36
CA LYS A 33 22.26 -9.96 37.92
C LYS A 33 21.46 -8.65 37.74
N THR A 34 20.16 -8.79 37.54
CA THR A 34 19.22 -7.67 37.41
C THR A 34 18.94 -6.99 38.75
N ALA A 35 18.99 -5.66 38.76
CA ALA A 35 18.59 -4.80 39.88
C ALA A 35 17.07 -4.55 39.87
N SER A 36 16.53 -3.85 40.88
CA SER A 36 15.08 -3.59 41.00
C SER A 36 14.48 -2.83 39.80
N ARG A 37 15.31 -2.07 39.07
CA ARG A 37 14.94 -1.34 37.85
C ARG A 37 14.98 -2.20 36.57
N GLY A 38 15.11 -3.52 36.69
CA GLY A 38 15.09 -4.48 35.57
C GLY A 38 16.40 -4.58 34.77
N LYS A 39 17.27 -3.56 34.80
CA LYS A 39 18.62 -3.56 34.20
C LYS A 39 19.62 -4.41 35.00
N THR A 40 20.65 -4.94 34.32
CA THR A 40 21.85 -5.48 34.99
C THR A 40 22.83 -4.37 35.37
N CYS A 41 23.69 -4.60 36.37
CA CYS A 41 24.70 -3.61 36.78
C CYS A 41 25.74 -3.37 35.67
N LEU A 42 26.19 -4.45 35.00
CA LEU A 42 27.04 -4.37 33.81
C LEU A 42 26.36 -3.59 32.67
N GLY A 43 25.04 -3.73 32.49
CA GLY A 43 24.26 -3.00 31.50
C GLY A 43 24.21 -1.48 31.76
N GLU A 44 24.09 -1.06 33.02
CA GLU A 44 24.11 0.37 33.36
C GLU A 44 25.52 0.97 33.27
N ALA A 45 26.57 0.25 33.66
CA ALA A 45 27.95 0.71 33.45
C ALA A 45 28.33 0.82 31.96
N ALA A 46 27.80 -0.08 31.12
CA ALA A 46 27.92 0.02 29.67
C ALA A 46 27.07 1.15 29.05
N ASN A 47 26.07 1.66 29.78
CA ASN A 47 25.24 2.80 29.41
C ASN A 47 25.90 4.14 29.81
N THR A 48 26.56 4.22 30.98
CA THR A 48 27.36 5.42 31.35
C THR A 48 28.63 5.53 30.51
N GLY A 49 29.25 4.40 30.14
CA GLY A 49 30.44 4.35 29.29
C GLY A 49 31.76 4.40 30.06
N ASN A 50 31.73 4.36 31.39
CA ASN A 50 32.93 4.43 32.23
C ASN A 50 33.79 3.16 32.05
N VAL A 51 34.85 3.30 31.24
CA VAL A 51 35.72 2.21 30.78
C VAL A 51 36.39 1.45 31.93
N ASP A 52 36.80 2.13 32.99
CA ASP A 52 37.51 1.49 34.12
C ASP A 52 36.55 0.77 35.08
N VAL A 53 35.35 1.32 35.30
CA VAL A 53 34.25 0.58 35.95
C VAL A 53 33.90 -0.68 35.14
N MET A 54 33.82 -0.58 33.81
CA MET A 54 33.58 -1.75 32.95
C MET A 54 34.68 -2.81 33.04
N LYS A 55 35.96 -2.43 33.08
CA LYS A 55 37.08 -3.39 33.33
C LYS A 55 36.91 -4.11 34.67
N LEU A 56 36.62 -3.37 35.76
CA LEU A 56 36.42 -3.95 37.09
C LEU A 56 35.26 -4.97 37.10
N LEU A 57 34.12 -4.62 36.50
CA LEU A 57 32.96 -5.51 36.41
C LEU A 57 33.25 -6.76 35.57
N ILE A 58 33.96 -6.61 34.44
CA ILE A 58 34.34 -7.74 33.57
C ILE A 58 35.34 -8.67 34.26
N THR A 59 36.33 -8.15 35.00
CA THR A 59 37.25 -9.00 35.78
C THR A 59 36.54 -9.75 36.90
N ALA A 60 35.63 -9.11 37.63
CA ALA A 60 34.82 -9.74 38.68
C ALA A 60 33.88 -10.84 38.16
N SER A 61 33.33 -10.69 36.94
CA SER A 61 32.53 -11.75 36.30
C SER A 61 33.36 -12.94 35.78
N LYS A 62 34.64 -12.73 35.45
CA LYS A 62 35.55 -13.80 34.97
C LYS A 62 36.18 -14.60 36.12
N THR A 63 36.24 -14.07 37.34
CA THR A 63 36.70 -14.85 38.51
C THR A 63 35.69 -15.90 38.95
N PRO A 64 36.04 -17.20 39.01
CA PRO A 64 35.13 -18.23 39.50
C PRO A 64 34.88 -18.01 41.00
N GLN A 65 33.63 -17.73 41.38
CA GLN A 65 33.27 -17.54 42.78
C GLN A 65 33.65 -18.77 43.61
N SER A 66 34.44 -18.57 44.66
CA SER A 66 34.87 -19.65 45.55
C SER A 66 33.66 -20.25 46.28
N LYS A 67 33.67 -21.58 46.45
CA LYS A 67 32.56 -22.34 47.05
C LYS A 67 32.38 -22.01 48.54
N ASN A 68 31.70 -20.92 48.87
CA ASN A 68 31.37 -20.57 50.24
C ASN A 68 29.99 -21.13 50.65
N ASN A 69 30.04 -22.34 51.21
CA ASN A 69 29.12 -22.92 52.20
C ASN A 69 27.61 -22.65 52.04
N GLN A 70 26.89 -23.64 51.50
CA GLN A 70 25.45 -23.75 51.68
C GLN A 70 25.11 -24.01 53.16
N ALA A 71 24.53 -23.01 53.83
CA ALA A 71 23.71 -23.25 55.02
C ALA A 71 22.32 -23.80 54.59
N PRO A 72 21.68 -24.68 55.36
CA PRO A 72 20.57 -25.50 54.86
C PRO A 72 19.29 -24.69 54.60
N SER A 73 18.70 -24.90 53.42
CA SER A 73 17.42 -24.30 53.02
C SER A 73 16.27 -24.82 53.89
N ARG A 74 15.77 -23.95 54.78
CA ARG A 74 14.60 -24.25 55.62
C ARG A 74 13.37 -24.53 54.75
N LYS A 75 12.87 -25.77 54.76
CA LYS A 75 11.57 -26.14 54.18
C LYS A 75 10.44 -25.33 54.84
N ARG A 76 9.95 -24.27 54.19
CA ARG A 76 8.70 -23.59 54.56
C ARG A 76 7.55 -24.20 53.77
N THR A 77 6.76 -25.05 54.44
CA THR A 77 5.54 -25.64 53.89
C THR A 77 4.42 -24.61 53.81
N LEU A 78 3.87 -24.39 52.61
CA LEU A 78 2.55 -23.76 52.45
C LEU A 78 1.46 -24.84 52.45
N LYS A 79 0.38 -24.59 53.21
CA LYS A 79 -0.71 -25.56 53.43
C LYS A 79 -1.84 -25.36 52.42
N CYS A 80 -1.82 -26.09 51.30
CA CYS A 80 -3.06 -26.33 50.54
C CYS A 80 -4.03 -27.18 51.38
N HIS A 81 -5.31 -26.82 51.37
CA HIS A 81 -6.33 -27.51 52.17
C HIS A 81 -6.67 -28.88 51.57
N LYS A 82 -6.56 -29.95 52.37
CA LYS A 82 -7.04 -31.29 51.99
C LYS A 82 -8.51 -31.46 52.40
N ARG A 83 -9.44 -31.44 51.43
CA ARG A 83 -10.61 -32.33 51.52
C ARG A 83 -10.10 -33.76 51.32
N LYS A 84 -10.28 -34.63 52.31
CA LYS A 84 -9.98 -36.07 52.19
C LYS A 84 -11.20 -36.79 51.63
N PHE A 85 -10.98 -37.62 50.61
CA PHE A 85 -11.63 -38.93 50.53
C PHE A 85 -10.55 -40.02 50.41
N LYS A 86 -10.94 -41.30 50.52
CA LYS A 86 -10.09 -42.39 51.02
C LYS A 86 -9.10 -42.96 49.99
N HIS A 87 -8.04 -43.59 50.51
CA HIS A 87 -7.20 -44.54 49.77
C HIS A 87 -7.92 -45.89 49.63
N ASP A 88 -7.68 -46.57 48.50
CA ASP A 88 -7.17 -47.96 48.37
C ASP A 88 -6.93 -48.20 46.86
N GLY A 89 -5.85 -48.84 46.37
CA GLY A 89 -4.58 -49.22 47.00
C GLY A 89 -3.66 -49.98 46.03
N GLN A 90 -2.38 -49.53 45.88
CA GLN A 90 -1.28 -50.18 45.11
C GLN A 90 -1.51 -50.27 43.57
N ILE A 91 -0.53 -50.40 42.66
CA ILE A 91 0.94 -50.60 42.72
C ILE A 91 1.66 -49.45 41.95
N SER A 92 2.94 -49.22 42.23
CA SER A 92 3.80 -48.24 41.53
C SER A 92 4.55 -48.82 40.33
N GLU A 93 4.65 -48.09 39.22
CA GLU A 93 5.78 -48.25 38.28
C GLU A 93 6.09 -46.93 37.53
N THR A 94 7.35 -46.77 37.11
CA THR A 94 7.89 -45.51 36.57
C THR A 94 8.22 -45.65 35.09
N VAL A 95 7.56 -44.87 34.21
CA VAL A 95 7.81 -44.95 32.75
C VAL A 95 8.22 -43.60 32.18
N VAL A 96 9.47 -43.51 31.74
CA VAL A 96 9.99 -42.42 30.89
C VAL A 96 9.46 -42.61 29.47
N LYS A 97 8.98 -41.55 28.80
CA LYS A 97 8.66 -41.60 27.36
C LYS A 97 9.68 -40.84 26.52
N PHE A 98 10.51 -41.62 25.83
CA PHE A 98 11.38 -41.17 24.74
C PHE A 98 10.61 -40.98 23.43
N LYS A 99 11.26 -40.30 22.48
CA LYS A 99 10.87 -40.22 21.06
C LYS A 99 10.98 -41.59 20.39
N ASN A 100 10.04 -41.89 19.48
CA ASN A 100 10.14 -42.88 18.39
C ASN A 100 9.03 -42.49 17.37
N ILE A 101 9.24 -42.38 16.06
CA ILE A 101 9.89 -43.29 15.08
C ILE A 101 9.19 -44.66 15.08
N ASN A 102 8.50 -44.96 13.99
CA ASN A 102 7.91 -46.27 13.73
C ASN A 102 8.05 -46.61 12.24
N GLU A 103 9.12 -47.30 11.89
CA GLU A 103 9.09 -48.19 10.72
C GLU A 103 8.09 -49.33 11.00
N LYS A 104 7.30 -49.74 10.01
CA LYS A 104 6.51 -50.96 10.09
C LYS A 104 7.24 -52.09 9.36
N LYS A 105 7.67 -53.12 10.09
CA LYS A 105 8.19 -54.35 9.48
C LYS A 105 7.08 -55.31 9.06
N ILE A 106 7.37 -56.02 7.98
CA ILE A 106 6.51 -56.99 7.30
C ILE A 106 6.50 -58.34 8.05
N LYS A 107 5.48 -59.17 7.82
CA LYS A 107 5.59 -60.63 7.94
C LYS A 107 5.03 -61.33 6.70
N ASP A 108 5.68 -62.44 6.39
CA ASP A 108 5.74 -63.11 5.08
C ASP A 108 4.47 -63.89 4.71
N TYR A 109 4.31 -64.17 3.41
CA TYR A 109 4.09 -65.55 2.91
C TYR A 109 4.64 -65.70 1.47
N SER A 110 5.04 -66.91 1.10
CA SER A 110 5.96 -67.20 -0.02
C SER A 110 5.29 -67.73 -1.30
N VAL A 111 6.01 -67.64 -2.44
CA VAL A 111 6.44 -68.77 -3.33
C VAL A 111 6.71 -68.28 -4.77
N GLY A 112 7.85 -68.69 -5.38
CA GLY A 112 8.00 -68.71 -6.86
C GLY A 112 9.38 -68.39 -7.46
N LYS A 113 10.22 -69.42 -7.69
CA LYS A 113 11.31 -69.62 -8.70
C LYS A 113 11.86 -68.38 -9.47
N CYS A 114 13.18 -68.12 -9.44
CA CYS A 114 14.21 -68.52 -10.45
C CYS A 114 13.99 -67.92 -11.87
N GLU A 115 14.99 -67.42 -12.61
CA GLU A 115 16.41 -67.86 -12.72
C GLU A 115 17.46 -66.71 -12.65
N LYS A 116 18.70 -66.97 -13.13
CA LYS A 116 19.90 -66.11 -13.05
C LYS A 116 20.13 -65.29 -14.33
N LEU A 117 20.81 -64.13 -14.25
CA LEU A 117 22.15 -63.90 -14.84
C LEU A 117 22.62 -62.43 -14.70
N ASP A 118 23.73 -62.26 -13.96
CA ASP A 118 24.94 -61.45 -14.23
C ASP A 118 24.94 -59.96 -14.69
N LEU A 119 25.81 -59.21 -13.98
CA LEU A 119 26.66 -58.08 -14.42
C LEU A 119 26.11 -56.63 -14.60
N SER A 120 26.22 -55.90 -13.48
CA SER A 120 26.97 -54.62 -13.34
C SER A 120 26.54 -53.30 -14.05
N HIS A 121 26.11 -52.37 -13.18
CA HIS A 121 26.44 -50.92 -13.11
C HIS A 121 25.68 -49.83 -13.90
N THR A 122 25.45 -48.74 -13.13
CA THR A 122 25.24 -47.33 -13.53
C THR A 122 24.07 -46.99 -14.44
N GLY A 123 22.92 -46.74 -13.78
CA GLY A 123 21.66 -46.39 -14.42
C GLY A 123 21.49 -44.96 -14.94
N GLN A 124 20.36 -44.79 -15.62
CA GLN A 124 19.77 -43.53 -16.06
C GLN A 124 18.23 -43.62 -16.03
N ILE A 125 17.59 -42.54 -15.57
CA ILE A 125 16.48 -41.79 -16.21
C ILE A 125 15.21 -42.57 -16.68
N GLU A 126 14.06 -42.15 -16.10
CA GLU A 126 12.67 -42.27 -16.66
C GLU A 126 12.05 -43.69 -16.81
N LYS A 127 10.74 -43.93 -17.09
CA LYS A 127 9.49 -43.14 -17.36
C LYS A 127 8.27 -44.03 -16.97
N ASN A 128 6.97 -43.69 -16.92
CA ASN A 128 6.12 -42.52 -17.26
C ASN A 128 4.72 -42.67 -16.56
N LYS A 129 3.83 -41.65 -16.65
CA LYS A 129 2.37 -41.63 -16.31
C LYS A 129 2.03 -41.54 -14.80
N GLY A 130 1.00 -40.80 -14.35
CA GLY A 130 0.01 -39.89 -14.97
C GLY A 130 -1.03 -39.51 -13.88
N TYR A 131 -1.90 -38.50 -13.95
CA TYR A 131 -2.34 -37.49 -14.94
C TYR A 131 -2.69 -36.18 -14.17
N PHE A 132 -2.86 -35.03 -14.84
CA PHE A 132 -4.09 -34.21 -14.81
C PHE A 132 -4.02 -33.06 -15.84
N VAL A 133 -5.08 -32.27 -16.00
CA VAL A 133 -5.42 -31.51 -17.22
C VAL A 133 -5.59 -30.00 -16.95
N PHE A 134 -5.27 -29.17 -17.95
CA PHE A 134 -5.45 -27.71 -17.97
C PHE A 134 -6.92 -27.27 -17.98
N ILE A 135 -7.24 -26.16 -17.30
CA ILE A 135 -8.36 -25.26 -17.63
C ILE A 135 -7.88 -23.81 -17.52
N HIS A 136 -8.43 -22.91 -18.35
CA HIS A 136 -8.12 -21.47 -18.39
C HIS A 136 -8.88 -20.67 -17.32
N ASN A 137 -8.52 -19.40 -17.10
CA ASN A 137 -9.15 -18.52 -16.12
C ASN A 137 -9.76 -17.27 -16.77
N ASP A 138 -10.87 -17.48 -17.48
CA ASP A 138 -11.92 -16.49 -17.72
C ASP A 138 -13.04 -16.76 -16.69
N GLY A 139 -13.95 -15.86 -16.30
CA GLY A 139 -14.30 -14.55 -16.83
C GLY A 139 -15.78 -14.29 -16.49
N SER A 140 -16.08 -13.18 -15.83
CA SER A 140 -17.40 -12.70 -15.37
C SER A 140 -18.67 -13.26 -16.03
N SER A 141 -19.63 -13.73 -15.19
CA SER A 141 -21.05 -13.36 -15.38
C SER A 141 -21.86 -13.46 -14.08
N SER A 142 -22.69 -12.45 -13.83
CA SER A 142 -23.90 -12.56 -13.00
C SER A 142 -25.08 -13.02 -13.88
N ASP A 143 -26.13 -13.59 -13.30
CA ASP A 143 -27.51 -13.42 -13.83
C ASP A 143 -28.56 -13.71 -12.74
N GLU A 144 -29.80 -13.21 -12.91
CA GLU A 144 -30.85 -13.23 -11.87
C GLU A 144 -31.78 -14.46 -11.91
N THR A 145 -32.53 -14.72 -10.82
CA THR A 145 -34.00 -14.96 -10.91
C THR A 145 -34.78 -14.92 -9.55
N ARG A 146 -35.59 -13.87 -9.38
CA ARG A 146 -37.06 -13.92 -9.07
C ARG A 146 -37.62 -14.43 -7.70
N VAL A 147 -37.87 -13.47 -6.79
CA VAL A 147 -39.07 -13.18 -5.90
C VAL A 147 -40.21 -14.21 -5.64
N PRO A 148 -41.13 -14.03 -4.63
CA PRO A 148 -41.11 -13.29 -3.32
C PRO A 148 -41.87 -13.99 -2.12
N SER A 149 -41.77 -13.45 -0.89
CA SER A 149 -42.87 -13.37 0.14
C SER A 149 -42.38 -12.64 1.42
N LEU A 150 -42.98 -11.53 1.88
CA LEU A 150 -44.28 -11.29 2.55
C LEU A 150 -44.36 -11.64 4.07
N LYS A 151 -43.95 -10.69 4.95
CA LYS A 151 -44.84 -9.96 5.90
C LYS A 151 -44.09 -9.21 7.02
N SER A 152 -44.55 -8.00 7.29
CA SER A 152 -44.41 -7.22 8.55
C SER A 152 -45.86 -6.94 9.07
N PRO A 153 -46.15 -6.08 10.08
CA PRO A 153 -45.31 -5.26 10.97
C PRO A 153 -45.77 -5.27 12.46
N LYS A 154 -45.36 -4.22 13.21
CA LYS A 154 -45.77 -3.74 14.57
C LYS A 154 -44.78 -4.13 15.70
N SER A 155 -44.15 -3.23 16.48
CA SER A 155 -44.57 -1.98 17.19
C SER A 155 -45.38 -2.25 18.47
N SER A 156 -45.12 -1.66 19.65
CA SER A 156 -44.22 -0.56 20.06
C SER A 156 -44.13 -0.42 21.59
N SER A 157 -43.18 0.38 22.12
CA SER A 157 -43.17 1.01 23.49
C SER A 157 -43.07 0.06 24.72
N SER A 158 -42.58 0.45 25.90
CA SER A 158 -42.05 1.74 26.42
C SER A 158 -41.26 1.60 27.75
N MET A 159 -40.30 2.52 27.96
CA MET A 159 -39.82 3.09 29.26
C MET A 159 -39.06 2.22 30.30
N SER A 160 -38.12 2.92 30.95
CA SER A 160 -37.23 2.63 32.10
C SER A 160 -37.98 2.59 33.47
N PRO A 161 -37.40 2.12 34.61
CA PRO A 161 -35.97 2.22 35.00
C PRO A 161 -35.32 1.05 35.78
N SER A 162 -34.04 1.27 36.12
CA SER A 162 -33.12 0.48 36.98
C SER A 162 -33.31 0.82 38.50
N PRO A 163 -32.56 0.26 39.48
CA PRO A 163 -31.35 -0.59 39.40
C PRO A 163 -31.27 -1.82 40.37
N GLN A 164 -30.09 -2.49 40.34
CA GLN A 164 -29.55 -3.66 41.11
C GLN A 164 -29.40 -4.90 40.21
N ALA A 165 -28.18 -5.42 39.96
CA ALA A 165 -27.34 -6.24 40.86
C ALA A 165 -28.07 -7.55 41.20
N ASP A 166 -27.73 -8.71 40.62
CA ASP A 166 -26.44 -9.41 40.75
C ASP A 166 -25.98 -10.19 39.50
N LEU A 167 -24.93 -11.02 39.62
CA LEU A 167 -24.39 -11.89 38.56
C LEU A 167 -25.03 -13.28 38.60
N GLU A 168 -25.45 -13.79 37.43
CA GLU A 168 -25.42 -15.21 37.03
C GLU A 168 -25.94 -15.33 35.59
N TRP A 169 -25.07 -15.71 34.64
CA TRP A 169 -25.43 -16.07 33.25
C TRP A 169 -24.79 -17.43 32.95
N ASP A 170 -25.63 -18.41 32.63
CA ASP A 170 -25.28 -19.83 32.57
C ASP A 170 -24.43 -20.26 31.35
N GLU A 171 -23.86 -21.46 31.47
CA GLU A 171 -23.29 -22.20 30.35
C GLU A 171 -24.41 -22.79 29.46
N ASP A 172 -24.73 -22.18 28.30
CA ASP A 172 -25.19 -22.93 27.11
C ASP A 172 -25.33 -22.05 25.84
N ILE A 173 -24.35 -22.12 24.92
CA ILE A 173 -24.57 -21.85 23.48
C ILE A 173 -23.83 -22.92 22.67
N GLY A 174 -24.59 -23.73 21.94
CA GLY A 174 -24.07 -24.84 21.14
C GLY A 174 -23.49 -24.46 19.77
N ASN A 175 -22.92 -25.45 19.09
CA ASN A 175 -22.28 -25.30 17.78
C ASN A 175 -23.23 -24.82 16.67
N THR A 176 -22.99 -23.62 16.15
CA THR A 176 -23.15 -23.29 14.70
C THR A 176 -22.32 -22.05 14.35
N ALA A 177 -21.13 -22.24 13.78
CA ALA A 177 -20.34 -21.14 13.22
C ALA A 177 -20.71 -20.92 11.73
N PRO A 178 -21.16 -19.72 11.32
CA PRO A 178 -21.36 -19.40 9.91
C PRO A 178 -20.02 -19.06 9.24
N THR A 179 -19.79 -19.59 8.04
CA THR A 179 -18.57 -19.33 7.27
C THR A 179 -18.66 -17.99 6.53
N THR A 180 -17.93 -16.98 7.00
CA THR A 180 -17.72 -15.69 6.30
C THR A 180 -16.24 -15.30 6.32
N SER A 181 -15.84 -14.34 5.48
CA SER A 181 -14.43 -13.97 5.24
C SER A 181 -13.72 -13.24 6.39
N GLU A 182 -14.26 -13.29 7.62
CA GLU A 182 -13.62 -12.73 8.82
C GLU A 182 -12.61 -13.71 9.44
N ASP A 183 -12.67 -15.01 9.11
CA ASP A 183 -11.72 -16.00 9.61
C ASP A 183 -10.25 -15.65 9.28
N GLU A 184 -9.97 -14.90 8.20
CA GLU A 184 -8.59 -14.47 7.90
C GLU A 184 -8.11 -13.34 8.81
N THR A 185 -8.98 -12.39 9.20
CA THR A 185 -8.61 -11.31 10.13
C THR A 185 -8.51 -11.83 11.56
N TRP A 186 -9.45 -12.68 12.00
CA TRP A 186 -9.37 -13.37 13.29
C TRP A 186 -8.18 -14.34 13.33
N SER A 187 -7.93 -15.14 12.29
CA SER A 187 -6.75 -16.02 12.24
C SER A 187 -5.45 -15.20 12.27
N SER A 188 -5.40 -14.03 11.63
CA SER A 188 -4.25 -13.13 11.71
C SER A 188 -4.09 -12.54 13.12
N MET A 189 -5.17 -12.17 13.79
CA MET A 189 -5.15 -11.70 15.19
C MET A 189 -4.70 -12.80 16.15
N TYR A 190 -5.19 -14.04 15.99
CA TYR A 190 -4.76 -15.18 16.80
C TYR A 190 -3.32 -15.62 16.49
N LYS A 191 -2.85 -15.55 15.24
CA LYS A 191 -1.44 -15.74 14.88
C LYS A 191 -0.55 -14.67 15.51
N TRP A 192 -0.99 -13.42 15.53
CA TRP A 192 -0.28 -12.30 16.18
C TRP A 192 -0.24 -12.47 17.70
N TYR A 193 -1.36 -12.83 18.33
CA TYR A 193 -1.44 -13.08 19.76
C TYR A 193 -0.64 -14.33 20.17
N ALA A 194 -0.67 -15.40 19.37
CA ALA A 194 0.16 -16.58 19.56
C ALA A 194 1.65 -16.25 19.39
N ALA A 195 2.03 -15.46 18.39
CA ALA A 195 3.41 -15.00 18.22
C ALA A 195 3.88 -14.11 19.39
N ILE A 196 2.99 -13.30 19.97
CA ILE A 196 3.29 -12.53 21.20
C ILE A 196 3.41 -13.45 22.42
N LEU A 197 2.55 -14.44 22.59
CA LEU A 197 2.65 -15.42 23.69
C LEU A 197 3.87 -16.33 23.54
N GLU A 198 4.25 -16.68 22.32
CA GLU A 198 5.46 -17.46 22.02
C GLU A 198 6.72 -16.62 22.17
N SER A 199 6.74 -15.35 21.71
CA SER A 199 7.89 -14.46 21.91
C SER A 199 8.05 -14.02 23.36
N THR A 200 6.96 -13.73 24.09
CA THR A 200 7.05 -13.43 25.53
C THR A 200 7.33 -14.68 26.36
N GLY A 201 6.78 -15.84 25.99
CA GLY A 201 7.11 -17.14 26.58
C GLY A 201 8.58 -17.50 26.37
N ALA A 202 9.12 -17.30 25.17
CA ALA A 202 10.53 -17.49 24.85
C ALA A 202 11.42 -16.47 25.57
N ALA A 203 11.05 -15.19 25.61
CA ALA A 203 11.77 -14.14 26.34
C ALA A 203 11.80 -14.39 27.86
N ILE A 204 10.70 -14.87 28.44
CA ILE A 204 10.63 -15.25 29.85
C ILE A 204 11.44 -16.53 30.09
N ALA A 205 11.44 -17.49 29.15
CA ALA A 205 12.24 -18.70 29.24
C ALA A 205 13.75 -18.46 29.07
N SER A 206 14.16 -17.51 28.22
CA SER A 206 15.57 -17.09 28.08
C SER A 206 16.02 -16.26 29.28
N ALA A 207 15.24 -15.27 29.71
CA ALA A 207 15.54 -14.47 30.91
C ALA A 207 15.52 -15.31 32.21
N SER A 208 14.67 -16.34 32.29
CA SER A 208 14.68 -17.33 33.38
C SER A 208 15.89 -18.26 33.34
N LYS A 209 16.62 -18.31 32.22
CA LYS A 209 17.84 -19.10 32.06
C LYS A 209 19.04 -18.26 32.48
N VAL A 210 19.09 -17.91 33.76
CA VAL A 210 20.13 -17.04 34.34
C VAL A 210 21.51 -17.63 34.09
N THR A 211 22.21 -17.11 33.08
CA THR A 211 23.64 -17.34 32.87
C THR A 211 24.36 -16.31 33.75
N ASN A 212 25.33 -16.76 34.55
CA ASN A 212 26.22 -15.80 35.22
C ASN A 212 27.25 -15.20 34.24
N GLY A 213 27.05 -15.35 32.93
CA GLY A 213 27.93 -14.86 31.88
C GLY A 213 27.69 -13.38 31.58
N ILE A 214 28.61 -12.82 30.81
CA ILE A 214 28.70 -11.39 30.44
C ILE A 214 27.63 -11.05 29.38
N ASP A 215 27.07 -12.08 28.75
CA ASP A 215 25.94 -12.14 27.84
C ASP A 215 24.56 -12.01 28.50
N GLN A 216 24.45 -12.06 29.84
CA GLN A 216 23.15 -12.05 30.53
C GLN A 216 22.28 -10.85 30.13
N GLN A 217 21.11 -11.16 29.55
CA GLN A 217 20.10 -10.18 29.19
C GLN A 217 19.40 -9.59 30.42
N ASP A 218 19.03 -8.32 30.32
CA ASP A 218 18.20 -7.64 31.29
C ASP A 218 16.68 -7.85 31.02
N ALA A 219 15.81 -7.26 31.85
CA ALA A 219 14.36 -7.36 31.71
C ALA A 219 13.79 -6.75 30.40
N PHE A 220 14.62 -6.09 29.59
CA PHE A 220 14.30 -5.55 28.26
C PHE A 220 14.94 -6.37 27.12
N MET A 221 15.43 -7.58 27.42
CA MET A 221 16.23 -8.43 26.53
C MET A 221 17.56 -7.80 26.07
N ARG A 222 18.07 -6.75 26.75
CA ARG A 222 19.32 -6.10 26.39
C ARG A 222 20.49 -6.62 27.22
N THR A 223 21.55 -7.02 26.52
CA THR A 223 22.88 -7.25 27.11
C THR A 223 23.65 -5.93 27.24
N ALA A 224 24.74 -5.90 28.01
CA ALA A 224 25.60 -4.71 28.14
C ALA A 224 26.10 -4.17 26.78
N LEU A 225 26.36 -5.05 25.82
CA LEU A 225 26.82 -4.66 24.48
C LEU A 225 25.74 -3.90 23.68
N HIS A 226 24.45 -4.08 23.97
CA HIS A 226 23.39 -3.26 23.39
C HIS A 226 23.46 -1.82 23.89
N TYR A 227 23.68 -1.60 25.20
CA TYR A 227 23.78 -0.26 25.79
C TYR A 227 25.00 0.51 25.26
N ALA A 228 26.18 -0.12 25.22
CA ALA A 228 27.37 0.46 24.60
C ALA A 228 27.14 0.82 23.12
N SER A 229 26.47 -0.09 22.37
CA SER A 229 26.07 0.13 20.97
C SER A 229 24.94 1.15 20.80
N GLU A 230 24.20 1.50 21.85
CA GLU A 230 23.14 2.51 21.80
C GLU A 230 23.69 3.92 21.97
N GLN A 231 24.62 4.08 22.92
CA GLN A 231 25.20 5.38 23.28
C GLN A 231 26.42 5.77 22.44
N GLY A 232 27.05 4.81 21.75
CA GLY A 232 28.24 5.07 20.92
C GLY A 232 29.56 4.91 21.66
N HIS A 233 29.57 4.21 22.79
CA HIS A 233 30.75 4.00 23.63
C HIS A 233 31.69 2.95 23.03
N ILE A 234 32.53 3.40 22.08
CA ILE A 234 33.41 2.54 21.26
C ILE A 234 34.29 1.62 22.14
N ASP A 235 34.92 2.14 23.19
CA ASP A 235 35.89 1.38 23.98
C ASP A 235 35.24 0.40 24.99
N THR A 236 34.04 0.69 25.50
CA THR A 236 33.28 -0.31 26.26
C THR A 236 32.71 -1.40 25.35
N ALA A 237 32.34 -1.06 24.11
CA ALA A 237 31.95 -2.04 23.10
C ALA A 237 33.12 -2.99 22.74
N LYS A 238 34.35 -2.48 22.57
CA LYS A 238 35.56 -3.32 22.38
C LYS A 238 35.75 -4.32 23.54
N LEU A 239 35.76 -3.83 24.78
CA LEU A 239 35.97 -4.67 25.97
C LEU A 239 34.89 -5.75 26.15
N LEU A 240 33.65 -5.48 25.73
CA LEU A 240 32.54 -6.44 25.75
C LEU A 240 32.62 -7.46 24.60
N ILE A 241 33.13 -7.04 23.43
CA ILE A 241 33.42 -7.93 22.30
C ILE A 241 34.56 -8.91 22.65
N GLU A 242 35.65 -8.41 23.26
CA GLU A 242 36.76 -9.22 23.82
C GLU A 242 36.34 -10.11 25.00
N ALA A 243 35.08 -10.03 25.43
CA ALA A 243 34.48 -10.86 26.46
C ALA A 243 33.47 -11.90 25.94
N ASP A 244 33.40 -12.09 24.61
CA ASP A 244 32.56 -13.09 23.92
C ASP A 244 31.05 -12.96 24.19
N VAL A 245 30.56 -11.72 24.17
CA VAL A 245 29.15 -11.38 24.43
C VAL A 245 28.28 -11.67 23.19
N THR A 246 27.89 -12.94 23.02
CA THR A 246 26.89 -13.32 22.00
C THR A 246 25.48 -12.88 22.44
N ALA A 247 24.86 -11.98 21.68
CA ALA A 247 23.48 -11.54 21.92
C ALA A 247 22.48 -12.54 21.31
N SER A 248 21.96 -13.47 22.11
CA SER A 248 20.88 -14.38 21.71
C SER A 248 19.52 -13.67 21.75
N ASP A 249 18.78 -13.77 20.65
CA ASP A 249 17.36 -13.45 20.48
C ASP A 249 16.95 -11.98 20.67
N GLY A 250 16.38 -11.40 19.60
CA GLY A 250 15.85 -10.03 19.55
C GLY A 250 16.63 -9.08 18.64
N LEU A 251 16.57 -7.78 18.95
CA LEU A 251 17.20 -6.71 18.16
C LEU A 251 18.68 -6.57 18.55
N THR A 252 19.55 -7.33 17.89
CA THR A 252 20.98 -7.50 18.25
C THR A 252 21.76 -6.17 18.32
N PRO A 253 22.93 -6.11 18.99
CA PRO A 253 23.73 -4.88 19.11
C PRO A 253 24.11 -4.26 17.76
N LEU A 254 24.27 -5.09 16.71
CA LEU A 254 24.50 -4.63 15.34
C LEU A 254 23.30 -3.83 14.80
N HIS A 255 22.07 -4.27 15.07
CA HIS A 255 20.88 -3.50 14.75
C HIS A 255 20.85 -2.18 15.52
N VAL A 256 21.21 -2.17 16.82
CA VAL A 256 21.27 -0.95 17.64
C VAL A 256 22.28 0.06 17.09
N ALA A 257 23.52 -0.38 16.83
CA ALA A 257 24.58 0.47 16.29
C ALA A 257 24.20 1.05 14.91
N VAL A 258 23.56 0.25 14.05
CA VAL A 258 23.04 0.71 12.74
C VAL A 258 21.86 1.67 12.90
N VAL A 259 20.94 1.43 13.84
CA VAL A 259 19.81 2.33 14.16
C VAL A 259 20.30 3.71 14.61
N LYS A 260 21.42 3.77 15.32
CA LYS A 260 22.02 4.99 15.89
C LYS A 260 23.13 5.62 15.04
N ASN A 261 23.47 5.03 13.88
CA ASN A 261 24.54 5.45 12.97
C ASN A 261 25.98 5.36 13.53
N HIS A 262 26.24 4.48 14.50
CA HIS A 262 27.55 4.35 15.16
C HIS A 262 28.52 3.49 14.33
N ILE A 263 29.01 4.04 13.20
CA ILE A 263 29.75 3.31 12.16
C ILE A 263 30.96 2.52 12.70
N GLU A 264 31.71 3.05 13.67
CA GLU A 264 32.84 2.32 14.27
C GLU A 264 32.39 1.09 15.08
N ILE A 265 31.27 1.18 15.80
CA ILE A 265 30.72 0.02 16.52
C ILE A 265 30.17 -1.00 15.51
N VAL A 266 29.58 -0.56 14.40
CA VAL A 266 29.20 -1.46 13.29
C VAL A 266 30.43 -2.18 12.72
N ARG A 267 31.56 -1.48 12.51
CA ARG A 267 32.83 -2.12 12.11
C ARG A 267 33.31 -3.16 13.12
N LEU A 268 33.37 -2.81 14.40
CA LEU A 268 33.84 -3.70 15.46
C LEU A 268 32.97 -4.96 15.58
N LEU A 269 31.64 -4.81 15.56
CA LEU A 269 30.70 -5.93 15.65
C LEU A 269 30.81 -6.88 14.45
N ILE A 270 30.98 -6.35 13.24
CA ILE A 270 31.17 -7.18 12.03
C ILE A 270 32.52 -7.91 12.08
N ALA A 271 33.60 -7.23 12.47
CA ALA A 271 34.92 -7.85 12.64
C ALA A 271 34.92 -8.95 13.72
N ALA A 272 34.06 -8.84 14.73
CA ALA A 272 33.79 -9.85 15.75
C ALA A 272 32.89 -11.01 15.28
N GLY A 273 32.53 -11.08 13.99
CA GLY A 273 31.69 -12.16 13.44
C GLY A 273 30.19 -11.99 13.65
N SER A 274 29.69 -10.77 13.97
CA SER A 274 28.26 -10.53 14.06
C SER A 274 27.54 -10.82 12.73
N ASN A 275 26.49 -11.64 12.79
CA ASN A 275 25.72 -12.00 11.60
C ASN A 275 24.98 -10.78 11.00
N VAL A 276 25.54 -10.24 9.90
CA VAL A 276 24.98 -9.11 9.13
C VAL A 276 23.61 -9.39 8.50
N ASN A 277 23.17 -10.65 8.49
CA ASN A 277 21.89 -11.12 7.97
C ASN A 277 20.91 -11.57 9.08
N TYR A 278 21.24 -11.38 10.36
CA TYR A 278 20.30 -11.65 11.45
C TYR A 278 19.02 -10.83 11.28
N LYS A 279 17.88 -11.38 11.70
CA LYS A 279 16.56 -10.79 11.50
C LYS A 279 15.87 -10.47 12.83
N THR A 280 15.25 -9.29 12.94
CA THR A 280 14.32 -8.98 14.03
C THR A 280 13.01 -9.77 13.89
N HIS A 281 12.10 -9.66 14.86
CA HIS A 281 10.75 -10.23 14.78
C HIS A 281 9.97 -9.73 13.55
N GLU A 282 10.24 -8.50 13.08
CA GLU A 282 9.70 -7.91 11.84
C GLU A 282 10.43 -8.39 10.57
N LYS A 283 11.25 -9.45 10.68
CA LYS A 283 12.14 -10.00 9.64
C LYS A 283 13.17 -9.00 9.05
N MET A 284 13.24 -7.77 9.57
CA MET A 284 14.19 -6.76 9.12
C MET A 284 15.63 -7.15 9.50
N THR A 285 16.57 -6.91 8.59
CA THR A 285 18.02 -7.06 8.81
C THR A 285 18.68 -5.69 9.08
N PRO A 286 19.94 -5.61 9.52
CA PRO A 286 20.66 -4.34 9.64
C PRO A 286 20.68 -3.54 8.32
N LEU A 287 20.75 -4.22 7.17
CA LEU A 287 20.70 -3.60 5.85
C LEU A 287 19.38 -2.85 5.60
N HIS A 288 18.24 -3.37 6.07
CA HIS A 288 16.95 -2.68 5.98
C HIS A 288 16.97 -1.37 6.79
N PHE A 289 17.48 -1.41 8.03
CA PHE A 289 17.53 -0.23 8.88
C PHE A 289 18.52 0.84 8.39
N ALA A 290 19.68 0.44 7.86
CA ALA A 290 20.64 1.34 7.25
C ALA A 290 20.06 2.00 5.99
N SER A 291 19.42 1.19 5.13
CA SER A 291 18.86 1.66 3.86
C SER A 291 17.65 2.57 4.05
N SER A 292 16.77 2.25 5.01
CA SER A 292 15.61 3.07 5.39
C SER A 292 16.00 4.42 6.04
N ARG A 293 17.19 4.51 6.63
CA ARG A 293 17.75 5.75 7.22
C ARG A 293 18.70 6.51 6.30
N GLY A 294 19.09 5.96 5.16
CA GLY A 294 19.99 6.63 4.21
C GLY A 294 21.47 6.55 4.58
N PHE A 295 21.85 5.66 5.52
CA PHE A 295 23.21 5.56 6.06
C PHE A 295 24.14 4.83 5.09
N LEU A 296 24.49 5.51 3.99
CA LEU A 296 25.21 4.95 2.84
C LEU A 296 26.50 4.19 3.22
N ASP A 297 27.31 4.71 4.15
CA ASP A 297 28.57 4.06 4.51
C ASP A 297 28.38 2.81 5.37
N ILE A 298 27.27 2.74 6.12
CA ILE A 298 26.82 1.51 6.79
C ILE A 298 26.28 0.52 5.75
N VAL A 299 25.52 0.98 4.74
CA VAL A 299 25.03 0.13 3.64
C VAL A 299 26.23 -0.49 2.89
N LYS A 300 27.24 0.30 2.51
CA LYS A 300 28.49 -0.19 1.90
C LYS A 300 29.16 -1.26 2.76
N LEU A 301 29.33 -0.97 4.05
CA LEU A 301 30.00 -1.86 5.01
C LEU A 301 29.26 -3.18 5.23
N LEU A 302 27.93 -3.16 5.25
CA LEU A 302 27.11 -4.36 5.36
C LEU A 302 27.17 -5.21 4.08
N VAL A 303 27.02 -4.57 2.91
CA VAL A 303 27.07 -5.26 1.61
C VAL A 303 28.44 -5.87 1.34
N SER A 304 29.54 -5.17 1.65
CA SER A 304 30.90 -5.71 1.50
C SER A 304 31.22 -6.89 2.44
N ASN A 305 30.43 -7.10 3.49
CA ASN A 305 30.52 -8.23 4.42
C ASN A 305 29.39 -9.27 4.21
N GLY A 306 28.75 -9.28 3.04
CA GLY A 306 27.81 -10.33 2.65
C GLY A 306 26.37 -10.14 3.10
N ALA A 307 25.93 -8.90 3.36
CA ALA A 307 24.50 -8.63 3.60
C ALA A 307 23.65 -8.92 2.34
N LEU A 308 22.59 -9.70 2.51
CA LEU A 308 21.68 -10.15 1.46
C LEU A 308 20.77 -8.99 1.01
N LEU A 309 21.00 -8.51 -0.22
CA LEU A 309 20.21 -7.43 -0.85
C LEU A 309 18.72 -7.78 -0.94
N GLU A 310 18.43 -9.04 -1.33
CA GLU A 310 17.09 -9.61 -1.49
C GLU A 310 16.50 -10.18 -0.19
N ALA A 311 17.07 -9.84 0.97
CA ALA A 311 16.40 -10.13 2.23
C ALA A 311 15.07 -9.36 2.28
N ARG A 312 14.00 -10.06 2.67
CA ARG A 312 12.64 -9.53 2.82
C ARG A 312 12.23 -9.35 4.29
N ASP A 313 11.52 -8.27 4.60
CA ASP A 313 10.88 -8.03 5.91
C ASP A 313 9.48 -8.71 6.03
N THR A 314 8.68 -8.39 7.05
CA THR A 314 7.33 -8.95 7.26
C THR A 314 6.29 -8.52 6.22
N ALA A 315 6.49 -7.40 5.53
CA ALA A 315 5.66 -6.94 4.41
C ALA A 315 6.29 -7.32 3.05
N GLU A 316 7.26 -8.23 3.05
CA GLU A 316 8.03 -8.66 1.89
C GLU A 316 8.91 -7.58 1.21
N ARG A 317 9.06 -6.41 1.84
CA ARG A 317 9.87 -5.31 1.29
C ARG A 317 11.36 -5.63 1.40
N THR A 318 12.14 -5.17 0.42
CA THR A 318 13.60 -5.27 0.40
C THR A 318 14.28 -4.00 0.91
N ALA A 319 15.61 -4.06 1.12
CA ALA A 319 16.42 -2.88 1.42
C ALA A 319 16.29 -1.76 0.36
N LEU A 320 16.17 -2.12 -0.93
CA LEU A 320 15.98 -1.18 -2.02
C LEU A 320 14.61 -0.51 -1.99
N TYR A 321 13.54 -1.26 -1.68
CA TYR A 321 12.19 -0.71 -1.48
C TYR A 321 12.21 0.36 -0.38
N LEU A 322 12.80 0.04 0.78
CA LEU A 322 12.86 0.97 1.91
C LEU A 322 13.73 2.20 1.65
N ALA A 323 14.80 2.09 0.84
CA ALA A 323 15.59 3.25 0.42
C ALA A 323 14.81 4.16 -0.54
N ALA A 324 14.11 3.55 -1.52
CA ALA A 324 13.34 4.27 -2.52
C ALA A 324 12.16 5.04 -1.89
N GLY A 325 11.39 4.38 -1.02
CA GLY A 325 10.28 4.98 -0.26
C GLY A 325 10.69 5.98 0.83
N ARG A 326 11.98 6.27 0.97
CA ARG A 326 12.52 7.28 1.88
C ARG A 326 13.31 8.38 1.15
N GLY A 327 13.41 8.32 -0.18
CA GLY A 327 14.08 9.31 -1.01
C GLY A 327 15.61 9.20 -1.05
N HIS A 328 16.21 8.14 -0.50
CA HIS A 328 17.65 8.01 -0.26
C HIS A 328 18.45 7.70 -1.53
N CYS A 329 18.55 8.69 -2.42
CA CYS A 329 19.07 8.58 -3.78
C CYS A 329 20.40 7.83 -3.88
N ASP A 330 21.37 8.09 -3.00
CA ASP A 330 22.71 7.49 -3.11
C ASP A 330 22.77 6.06 -2.56
N VAL A 331 21.89 5.72 -1.59
CA VAL A 331 21.66 4.32 -1.19
C VAL A 331 20.97 3.56 -2.32
N VAL A 332 19.94 4.14 -2.95
CA VAL A 332 19.25 3.55 -4.11
C VAL A 332 20.25 3.27 -5.23
N LYS A 333 21.08 4.25 -5.62
CA LYS A 333 22.17 4.05 -6.59
C LYS A 333 23.08 2.89 -6.17
N TYR A 334 23.60 2.90 -4.94
CA TYR A 334 24.57 1.90 -4.50
C TYR A 334 24.01 0.47 -4.44
N LEU A 335 22.77 0.29 -3.96
CA LEU A 335 22.11 -1.02 -3.94
C LEU A 335 21.89 -1.56 -5.36
N ILE A 336 21.47 -0.71 -6.31
CA ILE A 336 21.31 -1.08 -7.72
C ILE A 336 22.66 -1.48 -8.34
N HIS A 337 23.73 -0.70 -8.11
CA HIS A 337 25.08 -1.04 -8.57
C HIS A 337 25.64 -2.31 -7.91
N SER A 338 25.12 -2.69 -6.74
CA SER A 338 25.46 -3.94 -6.04
C SER A 338 24.65 -5.16 -6.54
N GLY A 339 23.70 -4.97 -7.46
CA GLY A 339 22.88 -6.04 -8.04
C GLY A 339 21.52 -6.27 -7.37
N ALA A 340 21.02 -5.33 -6.56
CA ALA A 340 19.68 -5.45 -5.96
C ALA A 340 18.57 -5.41 -7.03
N ASN A 341 17.52 -6.22 -6.83
CA ASN A 341 16.41 -6.33 -7.77
C ASN A 341 15.54 -5.06 -7.76
N VAL A 342 15.70 -4.25 -8.82
CA VAL A 342 14.90 -3.04 -9.10
C VAL A 342 13.39 -3.33 -9.13
N ASN A 343 13.00 -4.56 -9.46
CA ASN A 343 11.63 -5.04 -9.57
C ASN A 343 11.22 -5.98 -8.42
N GLY A 344 11.84 -5.83 -7.23
CA GLY A 344 11.46 -6.57 -6.04
C GLY A 344 10.11 -6.13 -5.48
N GLU A 345 9.04 -6.86 -5.80
CA GLU A 345 7.67 -6.60 -5.35
C GLU A 345 7.46 -6.97 -3.87
N GLU A 346 6.74 -6.13 -3.12
CA GLU A 346 6.29 -6.39 -1.74
C GLU A 346 4.94 -7.13 -1.69
N ILE A 347 4.36 -7.34 -0.50
CA ILE A 347 3.23 -8.26 -0.27
C ILE A 347 1.93 -7.91 -1.03
N HIS A 348 1.75 -6.66 -1.48
CA HIS A 348 0.62 -6.22 -2.30
C HIS A 348 0.97 -6.02 -3.78
N GLY A 349 2.20 -6.38 -4.21
CA GLY A 349 2.68 -6.24 -5.59
C GLY A 349 3.35 -4.90 -5.93
N TYR A 350 3.47 -3.98 -4.97
CA TYR A 350 4.13 -2.69 -5.21
C TYR A 350 5.65 -2.88 -5.39
N THR A 351 6.23 -2.15 -6.34
CA THR A 351 7.68 -2.10 -6.57
C THR A 351 8.31 -0.88 -5.89
N PRO A 352 9.65 -0.81 -5.74
CA PRO A 352 10.33 0.41 -5.29
C PRO A 352 9.98 1.66 -6.12
N LEU A 353 9.62 1.46 -7.41
CA LEU A 353 9.15 2.53 -8.30
C LEU A 353 7.75 3.02 -7.91
N CYS A 354 6.84 2.13 -7.50
CA CYS A 354 5.51 2.50 -7.02
C CYS A 354 5.60 3.42 -5.80
N GLU A 355 6.39 3.03 -4.80
CA GLU A 355 6.61 3.81 -3.58
C GLU A 355 7.31 5.15 -3.89
N ALA A 356 8.36 5.15 -4.73
CA ALA A 356 9.06 6.39 -5.12
C ALA A 356 8.15 7.40 -5.84
N VAL A 357 7.20 6.93 -6.65
CA VAL A 357 6.17 7.79 -7.27
C VAL A 357 5.15 8.27 -6.24
N TRP A 358 4.67 7.38 -5.35
CA TRP A 358 3.70 7.72 -4.31
C TRP A 358 4.24 8.82 -3.36
N GLN A 359 5.50 8.69 -2.96
CA GLN A 359 6.22 9.64 -2.10
C GLN A 359 6.86 10.82 -2.87
N ARG A 360 6.61 10.92 -4.18
CA ARG A 360 7.00 12.06 -5.06
C ARG A 360 8.51 12.29 -5.20
N TYR A 361 9.33 11.25 -4.99
CA TYR A 361 10.79 11.34 -5.10
C TYR A 361 11.27 11.29 -6.56
N THR A 362 11.04 12.36 -7.32
CA THR A 362 11.36 12.48 -8.75
C THR A 362 12.74 11.93 -9.14
N THR A 363 13.80 12.25 -8.37
CA THR A 363 15.16 11.79 -8.63
C THR A 363 15.32 10.27 -8.43
N VAL A 364 14.64 9.69 -7.43
CA VAL A 364 14.62 8.24 -7.22
C VAL A 364 13.84 7.54 -8.34
N VAL A 365 12.72 8.12 -8.77
CA VAL A 365 11.95 7.64 -9.93
C VAL A 365 12.82 7.63 -11.19
N GLU A 366 13.59 8.68 -11.45
CA GLU A 366 14.54 8.72 -12.57
C GLU A 366 15.61 7.61 -12.47
N ILE A 367 16.25 7.46 -11.32
CA ILE A 367 17.28 6.43 -11.07
C ILE A 367 16.71 5.02 -11.30
N LEU A 368 15.51 4.72 -10.78
CA LEU A 368 14.86 3.42 -10.92
C LEU A 368 14.46 3.13 -12.37
N LEU A 369 13.91 4.12 -13.08
CA LEU A 369 13.54 3.97 -14.49
C LEU A 369 14.76 3.78 -15.39
N LEU A 370 15.87 4.49 -15.12
CA LEU A 370 17.15 4.27 -15.81
C LEU A 370 17.74 2.89 -15.51
N ALA A 371 17.48 2.32 -14.33
CA ALA A 371 17.89 0.99 -13.93
C ALA A 371 16.96 -0.14 -14.43
N GLY A 372 15.97 0.15 -15.28
CA GLY A 372 15.06 -0.86 -15.84
C GLY A 372 13.90 -1.26 -14.92
N ALA A 373 13.42 -0.35 -14.06
CA ALA A 373 12.17 -0.55 -13.33
C ALA A 373 10.98 -0.72 -14.30
N ARG A 374 10.25 -1.81 -14.15
CA ARG A 374 9.04 -2.14 -14.93
C ARG A 374 7.88 -1.28 -14.44
N ILE A 375 7.16 -0.64 -15.37
CA ILE A 375 5.92 0.05 -15.05
C ILE A 375 4.80 -0.99 -14.92
N THR A 376 4.60 -1.49 -13.70
CA THR A 376 3.58 -2.50 -13.35
C THR A 376 2.16 -2.00 -13.65
N HIS A 377 1.35 -2.83 -14.32
CA HIS A 377 -0.01 -2.45 -14.74
C HIS A 377 -1.04 -2.47 -13.60
N SER A 378 -0.81 -3.26 -12.55
CA SER A 378 -1.66 -3.39 -11.35
C SER A 378 -1.93 -2.07 -10.64
N HIS A 379 -0.91 -1.23 -10.48
CA HIS A 379 -0.94 -0.10 -9.54
C HIS A 379 -1.18 1.27 -10.16
N ARG A 380 -1.64 1.34 -11.42
CA ARG A 380 -2.09 2.58 -12.10
C ARG A 380 -1.15 3.77 -11.87
N LEU A 381 0.15 3.50 -11.97
CA LEU A 381 1.23 4.39 -11.54
C LEU A 381 1.15 5.80 -12.17
N LEU A 382 0.75 5.84 -13.43
CA LEU A 382 0.52 7.07 -14.20
C LEU A 382 -0.69 7.87 -13.67
N HIS A 383 -1.80 7.21 -13.34
CA HIS A 383 -2.96 7.87 -12.72
C HIS A 383 -2.61 8.49 -11.38
N ASN A 384 -1.85 7.79 -10.53
CA ASN A 384 -1.41 8.32 -9.23
C ASN A 384 -0.52 9.56 -9.40
N ALA A 385 0.43 9.54 -10.33
CA ALA A 385 1.24 10.71 -10.66
C ALA A 385 0.40 11.91 -11.17
N ILE A 386 -0.69 11.65 -11.90
CA ILE A 386 -1.63 12.68 -12.40
C ILE A 386 -2.51 13.22 -11.27
N ILE A 387 -3.04 12.38 -10.37
CA ILE A 387 -3.81 12.78 -9.18
C ILE A 387 -2.97 13.71 -8.30
N GLN A 388 -1.71 13.33 -8.06
CA GLN A 388 -0.76 14.15 -7.30
C GLN A 388 -0.19 15.35 -8.08
N ARG A 389 -0.65 15.60 -9.32
CA ARG A 389 -0.20 16.70 -10.21
C ARG A 389 1.32 16.75 -10.47
N GLN A 390 1.99 15.59 -10.48
CA GLN A 390 3.44 15.48 -10.64
C GLN A 390 3.86 15.41 -12.11
N GLU A 391 3.69 16.51 -12.85
CA GLU A 391 4.02 16.59 -14.29
C GLU A 391 5.43 16.04 -14.66
N PRO A 392 6.52 16.26 -13.89
CA PRO A 392 7.83 15.65 -14.19
C PRO A 392 7.81 14.11 -14.16
N ILE A 393 7.10 13.51 -13.20
CA ILE A 393 6.95 12.05 -13.09
C ILE A 393 6.09 11.53 -14.24
N VAL A 394 5.00 12.22 -14.59
CA VAL A 394 4.17 11.90 -15.77
C VAL A 394 5.03 11.93 -17.05
N LYS A 395 5.90 12.92 -17.24
CA LYS A 395 6.84 13.01 -18.37
C LYS A 395 7.80 11.82 -18.44
N MET A 396 8.34 11.37 -17.30
CA MET A 396 9.21 10.18 -17.26
C MET A 396 8.46 8.87 -17.55
N LEU A 397 7.29 8.65 -16.92
CA LEU A 397 6.51 7.41 -17.09
C LEU A 397 5.96 7.26 -18.53
N THR A 398 5.47 8.35 -19.12
CA THR A 398 4.97 8.36 -20.51
C THR A 398 6.08 8.21 -21.54
N LYS A 399 7.31 8.69 -21.28
CA LYS A 399 8.49 8.46 -22.14
C LYS A 399 8.82 6.97 -22.32
N ILE A 400 8.47 6.13 -21.33
CA ILE A 400 8.71 4.68 -21.31
C ILE A 400 7.45 3.89 -21.75
N GLY A 401 6.37 4.59 -22.14
CA GLY A 401 5.13 3.97 -22.64
C GLY A 401 4.20 3.42 -21.54
N GLY A 402 4.40 3.83 -20.28
CA GLY A 402 3.69 3.26 -19.14
C GLY A 402 2.18 3.50 -19.13
N GLY A 403 1.38 2.48 -19.46
CA GLY A 403 -0.04 2.37 -19.08
C GLY A 403 -0.99 3.45 -19.62
N ILE A 404 -0.62 4.12 -20.71
CA ILE A 404 -1.22 5.39 -21.19
C ILE A 404 -2.74 5.29 -21.46
N ASN A 405 -3.25 4.09 -21.78
CA ASN A 405 -4.66 3.83 -22.07
C ASN A 405 -5.34 2.86 -21.07
N LEU A 406 -4.73 2.57 -19.91
CA LEU A 406 -5.32 1.70 -18.88
C LEU A 406 -6.35 2.46 -18.03
N HIS A 407 -7.32 1.77 -17.42
CA HIS A 407 -8.38 2.40 -16.62
C HIS A 407 -8.10 2.29 -15.11
N ASN A 408 -8.47 3.33 -14.34
CA ASN A 408 -8.52 3.26 -12.87
C ASN A 408 -9.83 2.62 -12.37
N ASP A 409 -10.01 2.50 -11.05
CA ASP A 409 -11.24 1.93 -10.46
C ASP A 409 -12.50 2.74 -10.79
N ASN A 410 -12.35 4.04 -11.06
CA ASN A 410 -13.44 4.91 -11.48
C ASN A 410 -13.73 4.80 -13.00
N GLY A 411 -13.03 3.91 -13.72
CA GLY A 411 -13.15 3.74 -15.17
C GLY A 411 -12.41 4.78 -16.02
N ASP A 412 -11.71 5.75 -15.43
CA ASP A 412 -10.98 6.81 -16.15
C ASP A 412 -9.62 6.31 -16.68
N THR A 413 -9.30 6.63 -17.93
CA THR A 413 -7.92 6.58 -18.44
C THR A 413 -7.08 7.75 -17.91
N PRO A 414 -5.74 7.73 -18.01
CA PRO A 414 -4.89 8.89 -17.70
C PRO A 414 -5.36 10.19 -18.35
N LEU A 415 -5.88 10.14 -19.57
CA LEU A 415 -6.39 11.31 -20.30
C LEU A 415 -7.72 11.81 -19.72
N LEU A 416 -8.65 10.90 -19.44
CA LEU A 416 -9.94 11.23 -18.80
C LEU A 416 -9.73 11.86 -17.42
N LEU A 417 -8.77 11.32 -16.66
CA LEU A 417 -8.36 11.83 -15.35
C LEU A 417 -7.65 13.19 -15.44
N ALA A 418 -6.82 13.42 -16.46
CA ALA A 418 -6.20 14.72 -16.72
C ALA A 418 -7.24 15.78 -17.10
N ALA A 419 -8.29 15.40 -17.84
CA ALA A 419 -9.44 16.26 -18.11
C ALA A 419 -10.24 16.56 -16.81
N ARG A 420 -10.55 15.53 -16.00
CA ARG A 420 -11.27 15.66 -14.71
C ARG A 420 -10.57 16.62 -13.75
N LEU A 421 -9.24 16.59 -13.72
CA LEU A 421 -8.43 17.42 -12.82
C LEU A 421 -8.02 18.78 -13.42
N SER A 422 -8.55 19.15 -14.60
CA SER A 422 -8.23 20.39 -15.32
C SER A 422 -6.73 20.59 -15.56
N GLN A 423 -6.04 19.58 -16.11
CA GLN A 423 -4.60 19.59 -16.37
C GLN A 423 -4.30 19.59 -17.89
N PRO A 424 -4.45 20.72 -18.61
CA PRO A 424 -4.28 20.76 -20.07
C PRO A 424 -2.85 20.40 -20.52
N SER A 425 -1.81 20.78 -19.78
CA SER A 425 -0.41 20.39 -20.07
C SER A 425 -0.20 18.88 -20.04
N VAL A 426 -0.79 18.21 -19.04
CA VAL A 426 -0.76 16.75 -18.89
C VAL A 426 -1.60 16.06 -19.97
N ALA A 427 -2.79 16.59 -20.28
CA ALA A 427 -3.62 16.07 -21.37
C ALA A 427 -2.90 16.14 -22.72
N ARG A 428 -2.25 17.26 -23.04
CA ARG A 428 -1.43 17.42 -24.26
C ARG A 428 -0.28 16.42 -24.30
N LEU A 429 0.49 16.30 -23.21
CA LEU A 429 1.59 15.33 -23.08
C LEU A 429 1.13 13.88 -23.29
N LEU A 430 -0.03 13.49 -22.74
CA LEU A 430 -0.57 12.15 -22.92
C LEU A 430 -0.95 11.87 -24.38
N LEU A 431 -1.58 12.84 -25.04
CA LEU A 431 -1.95 12.77 -26.46
C LEU A 431 -0.72 12.71 -27.37
N GLU A 432 0.32 13.50 -27.10
CA GLU A 432 1.65 13.43 -27.75
C GLU A 432 2.35 12.06 -27.56
N LYS A 433 1.90 11.25 -26.60
CA LYS A 433 2.43 9.91 -26.31
C LYS A 433 1.46 8.77 -26.69
N GLY A 434 0.42 9.05 -27.48
CA GLY A 434 -0.47 8.03 -28.03
C GLY A 434 -1.64 7.65 -27.12
N ALA A 435 -2.08 8.54 -26.22
CA ALA A 435 -3.37 8.38 -25.55
C ALA A 435 -4.52 8.41 -26.57
N ASN A 436 -5.42 7.43 -26.49
CA ASN A 436 -6.62 7.40 -27.33
C ASN A 436 -7.61 8.47 -26.84
N VAL A 437 -7.74 9.54 -27.63
CA VAL A 437 -8.63 10.66 -27.34
C VAL A 437 -10.11 10.25 -27.23
N ASN A 438 -10.49 9.13 -27.86
CA ASN A 438 -11.85 8.60 -27.92
C ASN A 438 -12.06 7.38 -27.00
N SER A 439 -11.11 7.05 -26.11
CA SER A 439 -11.38 6.09 -25.03
C SER A 439 -12.36 6.70 -24.03
N CYS A 440 -13.55 6.11 -23.91
CA CYS A 440 -14.54 6.50 -22.92
C CYS A 440 -14.24 5.92 -21.52
N ASN A 441 -14.90 6.47 -20.50
CA ASN A 441 -14.90 5.94 -19.15
C ASN A 441 -15.69 4.61 -19.10
N ASN A 442 -15.10 3.55 -18.53
CA ASN A 442 -15.70 2.20 -18.58
C ASN A 442 -16.98 2.00 -17.75
N ILE A 443 -17.30 2.91 -16.83
CA ILE A 443 -18.49 2.83 -15.97
C ILE A 443 -19.65 3.66 -16.53
N THR A 444 -19.34 4.79 -17.17
CA THR A 444 -20.34 5.79 -17.59
C THR A 444 -20.45 5.95 -19.11
N GLY A 445 -19.49 5.48 -19.89
CA GLY A 445 -19.37 5.80 -21.32
C GLY A 445 -18.92 7.24 -21.61
N ALA A 446 -18.61 8.05 -20.58
CA ALA A 446 -18.21 9.45 -20.74
C ALA A 446 -16.83 9.59 -21.39
N ASN A 447 -16.72 10.29 -22.53
CA ASN A 447 -15.44 10.68 -23.11
C ASN A 447 -14.83 11.93 -22.41
N ALA A 448 -13.63 12.35 -22.84
CA ALA A 448 -12.92 13.46 -22.20
C ALA A 448 -13.68 14.80 -22.21
N LEU A 449 -14.55 15.06 -23.20
CA LEU A 449 -15.37 16.28 -23.24
C LEU A 449 -16.50 16.27 -22.22
N HIS A 450 -17.17 15.13 -22.02
CA HIS A 450 -18.22 15.00 -20.99
C HIS A 450 -17.66 15.30 -19.60
N ILE A 451 -16.48 14.75 -19.30
CA ILE A 451 -15.76 14.94 -18.04
C ILE A 451 -15.24 16.38 -17.92
N ALA A 452 -14.76 16.98 -19.01
CA ALA A 452 -14.32 18.38 -19.01
C ALA A 452 -15.48 19.36 -18.74
N VAL A 453 -16.66 19.14 -19.33
CA VAL A 453 -17.88 19.93 -19.10
C VAL A 453 -18.36 19.85 -17.65
N GLU A 454 -18.29 18.65 -17.07
CA GLU A 454 -18.61 18.38 -15.67
C GLU A 454 -17.62 19.08 -14.71
N SER A 455 -16.32 18.88 -14.95
CA SER A 455 -15.27 19.11 -13.94
C SER A 455 -14.51 20.43 -14.07
N VAL A 456 -14.52 21.08 -15.23
CA VAL A 456 -13.77 22.32 -15.45
C VAL A 456 -14.67 23.53 -15.22
N GLU A 457 -14.29 24.37 -14.25
CA GLU A 457 -15.04 25.58 -13.89
C GLU A 457 -14.59 26.82 -14.67
N SER A 458 -13.29 26.93 -14.98
CA SER A 458 -12.70 28.06 -15.71
C SER A 458 -12.96 27.95 -17.22
N PRO A 459 -13.63 28.93 -17.87
CA PRO A 459 -13.88 28.91 -19.32
C PRO A 459 -12.59 28.83 -20.15
N GLU A 460 -11.52 29.51 -19.71
CA GLU A 460 -10.22 29.52 -20.38
C GLU A 460 -9.57 28.13 -20.37
N HIS A 461 -9.55 27.47 -19.21
CA HIS A 461 -9.01 26.11 -19.09
C HIS A 461 -9.84 25.10 -19.89
N PHE A 462 -11.18 25.27 -19.90
CA PHE A 462 -12.06 24.44 -20.74
C PHE A 462 -11.76 24.66 -22.23
N GLU A 463 -11.57 25.90 -22.70
CA GLU A 463 -11.25 26.14 -24.10
C GLU A 463 -9.86 25.61 -24.50
N VAL A 464 -8.85 25.76 -23.65
CA VAL A 464 -7.50 25.21 -23.89
C VAL A 464 -7.55 23.68 -23.97
N LEU A 465 -8.30 23.03 -23.09
CA LEU A 465 -8.50 21.57 -23.11
C LEU A 465 -9.33 21.13 -24.32
N LEU A 466 -10.40 21.83 -24.67
CA LEU A 466 -11.23 21.58 -25.87
C LEU A 466 -10.38 21.68 -27.15
N LYS A 467 -9.60 22.75 -27.31
CA LYS A 467 -8.64 22.91 -28.42
C LYS A 467 -7.67 21.72 -28.47
N CYS A 468 -7.08 21.34 -27.33
CA CYS A 468 -6.17 20.21 -27.25
C CYS A 468 -6.81 18.86 -27.64
N LEU A 469 -8.06 18.62 -27.25
CA LEU A 469 -8.78 17.39 -27.62
C LEU A 469 -9.21 17.40 -29.11
N LEU A 470 -9.51 18.58 -29.66
CA LEU A 470 -9.80 18.78 -31.09
C LEU A 470 -8.55 18.64 -31.96
N ASP A 471 -7.36 19.03 -31.48
CA ASP A 471 -6.05 18.81 -32.15
C ASP A 471 -5.82 17.31 -32.42
N TYR A 472 -6.33 16.43 -31.55
CA TYR A 472 -6.17 14.97 -31.62
C TYR A 472 -7.40 14.21 -32.16
N ASN A 473 -8.40 14.93 -32.70
CA ASN A 473 -9.63 14.37 -33.30
C ASN A 473 -10.63 13.71 -32.31
N ILE A 474 -10.86 14.28 -31.12
CA ILE A 474 -11.99 13.85 -30.27
C ILE A 474 -13.33 13.90 -31.01
N ASP A 475 -14.22 12.94 -30.75
CA ASP A 475 -15.63 13.03 -31.12
C ASP A 475 -16.40 13.95 -30.15
N MET A 476 -17.07 14.96 -30.70
CA MET A 476 -17.91 15.90 -29.96
C MET A 476 -19.33 15.38 -29.74
N ASN A 477 -19.77 14.43 -30.58
CA ASN A 477 -21.14 13.95 -30.65
C ASN A 477 -21.31 12.52 -30.10
N ALA A 478 -20.23 11.95 -29.54
CA ALA A 478 -20.29 10.71 -28.79
C ALA A 478 -21.33 10.83 -27.65
N ILE A 479 -22.06 9.75 -27.41
CA ILE A 479 -23.05 9.63 -26.33
C ILE A 479 -22.48 8.80 -25.17
N THR A 480 -22.90 9.11 -23.95
CA THR A 480 -22.61 8.25 -22.79
C THR A 480 -23.56 7.04 -22.72
N LEU A 481 -23.41 6.17 -21.71
CA LEU A 481 -24.38 5.09 -21.46
C LEU A 481 -25.77 5.62 -21.02
N ILE A 482 -25.89 6.92 -20.70
CA ILE A 482 -27.15 7.62 -20.42
C ILE A 482 -27.72 8.25 -21.71
N GLY A 483 -27.01 8.16 -22.84
CA GLY A 483 -27.42 8.70 -24.14
C GLY A 483 -27.17 10.21 -24.31
N ASP A 484 -26.74 10.91 -23.27
CA ASP A 484 -26.40 12.33 -23.35
C ASP A 484 -25.04 12.57 -24.02
N THR A 485 -24.94 13.65 -24.78
CA THR A 485 -23.70 14.20 -25.36
C THR A 485 -23.13 15.29 -24.46
N ALA A 486 -21.87 15.67 -24.69
CA ALA A 486 -21.20 16.76 -23.96
C ALA A 486 -21.97 18.10 -24.06
N LEU A 487 -22.68 18.36 -25.17
CA LEU A 487 -23.54 19.54 -25.32
C LEU A 487 -24.82 19.44 -24.49
N ASN A 488 -25.49 18.28 -24.49
CA ASN A 488 -26.67 18.07 -23.62
C ASN A 488 -26.28 18.26 -22.15
N ARG A 489 -25.12 17.71 -21.73
CA ARG A 489 -24.57 17.84 -20.38
C ARG A 489 -24.25 19.29 -20.00
N ALA A 490 -23.64 20.07 -20.91
CA ALA A 490 -23.35 21.48 -20.67
C ALA A 490 -24.64 22.31 -20.49
N LEU A 491 -25.69 21.97 -21.26
CA LEU A 491 -26.99 22.61 -21.17
C LEU A 491 -27.74 22.26 -19.88
N LEU A 492 -27.66 21.01 -19.40
CA LEU A 492 -28.26 20.56 -18.14
C LEU A 492 -27.53 21.12 -16.90
N LEU A 493 -26.20 21.12 -16.90
CA LEU A 493 -25.35 21.62 -15.79
C LEU A 493 -25.22 23.15 -15.74
N GLN A 494 -25.96 23.88 -16.59
CA GLN A 494 -25.92 25.35 -16.69
C GLN A 494 -24.53 25.94 -17.02
N LYS A 495 -23.66 25.16 -17.66
CA LYS A 495 -22.28 25.53 -18.03
C LYS A 495 -22.24 26.29 -19.36
N ASP A 496 -22.79 27.51 -19.38
CA ASP A 496 -23.10 28.21 -20.64
C ASP A 496 -21.88 28.56 -21.48
N HIS A 497 -20.76 28.93 -20.85
CA HIS A 497 -19.49 29.12 -21.56
C HIS A 497 -19.04 27.84 -22.28
N ALA A 498 -19.20 26.67 -21.66
CA ALA A 498 -18.87 25.39 -22.29
C ALA A 498 -19.86 25.04 -23.43
N ALA A 499 -21.16 25.27 -23.24
CA ALA A 499 -22.18 25.06 -24.27
C ALA A 499 -21.94 25.97 -25.49
N VAL A 500 -21.67 27.26 -25.27
CA VAL A 500 -21.27 28.23 -26.31
C VAL A 500 -20.06 27.73 -27.08
N LEU A 501 -18.99 27.33 -26.38
CA LEU A 501 -17.77 26.83 -27.04
C LEU A 501 -18.04 25.55 -27.84
N LEU A 502 -18.76 24.57 -27.31
CA LEU A 502 -19.13 23.35 -28.05
C LEU A 502 -19.93 23.66 -29.32
N ILE A 503 -20.89 24.60 -29.26
CA ILE A 503 -21.63 25.08 -30.43
C ILE A 503 -20.71 25.77 -31.44
N ARG A 504 -19.79 26.65 -30.99
CA ARG A 504 -18.81 27.34 -31.85
C ARG A 504 -17.92 26.34 -32.60
N TYR A 505 -17.28 25.41 -31.89
CA TYR A 505 -16.36 24.41 -32.45
C TYR A 505 -17.05 23.31 -33.29
N GLY A 506 -18.37 23.14 -33.14
CA GLY A 506 -19.22 22.44 -34.12
C GLY A 506 -19.84 21.13 -33.64
N ALA A 507 -20.16 21.00 -32.35
CA ALA A 507 -21.03 19.92 -31.86
C ALA A 507 -22.39 19.96 -32.59
N ASP A 508 -22.99 18.80 -32.87
CA ASP A 508 -24.31 18.76 -33.50
C ASP A 508 -25.38 19.12 -32.47
N VAL A 509 -26.04 20.26 -32.70
CA VAL A 509 -27.09 20.77 -31.82
C VAL A 509 -28.35 19.90 -31.83
N ASN A 510 -28.49 18.96 -32.78
CA ASN A 510 -29.63 18.07 -32.92
C ASN A 510 -29.41 16.68 -32.29
N THR A 511 -28.19 16.30 -31.88
CA THR A 511 -27.94 15.01 -31.22
C THR A 511 -28.32 15.08 -29.73
N CYS A 512 -29.31 14.28 -29.34
CA CYS A 512 -29.87 14.25 -27.99
C CYS A 512 -30.70 12.97 -27.77
N ASP A 513 -30.26 12.03 -26.93
CA ASP A 513 -31.07 10.81 -26.65
C ASP A 513 -32.15 11.05 -25.56
N LEU A 514 -32.16 12.24 -24.96
CA LEU A 514 -33.22 12.71 -24.04
C LEU A 514 -34.59 12.88 -24.73
N HIS A 515 -34.70 12.54 -26.02
CA HIS A 515 -35.98 12.30 -26.70
C HIS A 515 -36.89 11.31 -25.95
N SER A 516 -36.32 10.30 -25.28
CA SER A 516 -37.06 9.38 -24.38
C SER A 516 -37.73 10.11 -23.20
N CYS A 517 -37.21 11.27 -22.80
CA CYS A 517 -37.77 12.16 -21.78
C CYS A 517 -38.54 13.37 -22.38
N GLY A 518 -38.70 13.43 -23.71
CA GLY A 518 -39.33 14.55 -24.40
C GLY A 518 -38.54 15.86 -24.32
N LEU A 519 -37.21 15.80 -24.11
CA LEU A 519 -36.33 16.96 -23.98
C LEU A 519 -35.34 17.02 -25.15
N ASP A 520 -35.22 18.21 -25.75
CA ASP A 520 -34.22 18.56 -26.74
C ASP A 520 -33.34 19.72 -26.23
N ASN A 521 -32.20 19.97 -26.88
CA ASN A 521 -31.28 21.03 -26.48
C ASN A 521 -31.96 22.41 -26.42
N LEU A 522 -32.89 22.66 -27.34
CA LEU A 522 -33.65 23.90 -27.44
C LEU A 522 -34.63 24.11 -26.28
N SER A 523 -35.37 23.09 -25.84
CA SER A 523 -36.32 23.18 -24.72
C SER A 523 -35.65 23.16 -23.35
N ILE A 524 -34.41 22.67 -23.26
CA ILE A 524 -33.53 22.90 -22.09
C ILE A 524 -33.05 24.35 -22.10
N ALA A 525 -32.62 24.88 -23.26
CA ALA A 525 -32.13 26.26 -23.37
C ALA A 525 -33.22 27.33 -23.23
N SER A 526 -34.47 27.06 -23.64
CA SER A 526 -35.57 28.04 -23.62
C SER A 526 -36.16 28.30 -22.23
N ARG A 527 -35.91 27.41 -21.26
CA ARG A 527 -36.35 27.53 -19.85
C ARG A 527 -35.46 28.42 -18.99
N ARG A 528 -34.41 28.99 -19.58
CA ARG A 528 -33.42 29.85 -18.91
C ARG A 528 -33.84 31.31 -18.95
N GLU A 529 -33.32 32.08 -17.99
CA GLU A 529 -33.56 33.52 -17.87
C GLU A 529 -33.14 34.29 -19.13
N THR A 530 -32.06 33.88 -19.79
CA THR A 530 -31.60 34.49 -21.04
C THR A 530 -31.89 33.59 -22.24
N HIS A 531 -32.48 34.17 -23.30
CA HIS A 531 -32.77 33.46 -24.55
C HIS A 531 -31.55 33.37 -25.50
N VAL A 532 -30.38 33.85 -25.07
CA VAL A 532 -29.16 33.95 -25.90
C VAL A 532 -28.74 32.56 -26.42
N LEU A 533 -28.65 31.57 -25.54
CA LEU A 533 -28.21 30.22 -25.90
C LEU A 533 -29.23 29.50 -26.81
N ALA A 534 -30.53 29.71 -26.61
CA ALA A 534 -31.58 29.22 -27.51
C ALA A 534 -31.49 29.87 -28.91
N ARG A 535 -31.16 31.17 -28.98
CA ARG A 535 -30.88 31.89 -30.25
C ARG A 535 -29.61 31.39 -30.94
N MET A 536 -28.59 30.96 -30.18
CA MET A 536 -27.39 30.32 -30.75
C MET A 536 -27.69 28.92 -31.29
N LEU A 537 -28.43 28.07 -30.56
CA LEU A 537 -28.83 26.74 -31.05
C LEU A 537 -29.58 26.83 -32.39
N LEU A 538 -30.50 27.80 -32.52
CA LEU A 538 -31.16 28.15 -33.79
C LEU A 538 -30.16 28.40 -34.93
N LYS A 539 -29.28 29.39 -34.73
CA LYS A 539 -28.32 29.84 -35.74
C LYS A 539 -27.19 28.85 -36.02
N ALA A 540 -27.00 27.88 -35.13
CA ALA A 540 -26.12 26.73 -35.34
C ALA A 540 -26.78 25.62 -36.19
N GLY A 541 -28.12 25.62 -36.28
CA GLY A 541 -28.91 24.70 -37.11
C GLY A 541 -29.73 23.67 -36.32
N HIS A 542 -30.31 24.03 -35.17
CA HIS A 542 -31.24 23.18 -34.41
C HIS A 542 -32.63 23.20 -35.06
N TYR A 543 -33.11 22.05 -35.56
CA TYR A 543 -34.40 21.94 -36.24
C TYR A 543 -35.18 20.70 -35.78
N VAL A 544 -36.35 20.93 -35.17
CA VAL A 544 -37.41 19.93 -35.16
C VAL A 544 -38.19 20.06 -36.46
N ILE A 545 -37.88 19.21 -37.43
CA ILE A 545 -38.81 18.89 -38.52
C ILE A 545 -39.65 17.70 -38.01
N PRO A 546 -40.98 17.83 -37.85
CA PRO A 546 -41.83 16.67 -37.62
C PRO A 546 -41.68 15.72 -38.81
N GLN A 547 -41.14 14.52 -38.57
CA GLN A 547 -40.95 13.50 -39.61
C GLN A 547 -42.28 12.94 -40.15
N ASP A 548 -43.40 13.23 -39.47
CA ASP A 548 -44.72 12.80 -39.89
C ASP A 548 -45.78 13.88 -39.55
N PRO A 549 -46.52 14.44 -40.52
CA PRO A 549 -47.57 15.42 -40.27
C PRO A 549 -48.83 14.82 -39.62
N SER A 550 -48.92 13.49 -39.49
CA SER A 550 -50.04 12.82 -38.82
C SER A 550 -49.92 12.81 -37.29
N ILE A 551 -48.71 12.98 -36.74
CA ILE A 551 -48.46 12.92 -35.29
C ILE A 551 -48.73 14.28 -34.65
N THR A 552 -49.96 14.45 -34.17
CA THR A 552 -50.37 15.62 -33.35
C THR A 552 -49.78 15.54 -31.94
N THR A 553 -48.48 15.83 -31.82
CA THR A 553 -47.82 16.02 -30.52
C THR A 553 -48.56 17.12 -29.75
N LYS A 554 -48.99 16.81 -28.52
CA LYS A 554 -49.67 17.76 -27.61
C LYS A 554 -48.85 19.04 -27.47
N SER A 555 -49.51 20.18 -27.21
CA SER A 555 -48.87 21.49 -27.07
C SER A 555 -47.72 21.49 -26.04
N THR A 556 -46.48 21.44 -26.52
CA THR A 556 -45.27 21.32 -25.68
C THR A 556 -44.15 22.25 -26.15
N CYS A 557 -44.17 23.50 -25.66
CA CYS A 557 -43.10 24.50 -25.75
C CYS A 557 -42.77 25.04 -27.16
N THR A 558 -42.57 24.18 -28.17
CA THR A 558 -42.24 24.54 -29.56
C THR A 558 -43.26 25.50 -30.18
N THR A 559 -44.56 25.35 -29.88
CA THR A 559 -45.62 26.21 -30.45
C THR A 559 -45.52 27.67 -29.99
N ASN A 560 -45.28 27.91 -28.70
CA ASN A 560 -45.02 29.26 -28.18
C ASN A 560 -43.69 29.81 -28.72
N TRP A 561 -42.67 28.95 -28.80
CA TRP A 561 -41.36 29.32 -29.29
C TRP A 561 -41.37 29.70 -30.79
N VAL A 562 -42.19 29.05 -31.64
CA VAL A 562 -42.42 29.47 -33.03
C VAL A 562 -43.00 30.89 -33.08
N GLN A 563 -43.97 31.21 -32.21
CA GLN A 563 -44.47 32.60 -32.09
C GLN A 563 -43.40 33.59 -31.62
N GLN A 564 -42.40 33.14 -30.87
CA GLN A 564 -41.28 33.96 -30.38
C GLN A 564 -40.21 34.16 -31.47
N THR A 565 -39.87 33.13 -32.25
CA THR A 565 -38.97 33.26 -33.41
C THR A 565 -39.57 34.08 -34.54
N CYS A 566 -40.90 34.04 -34.73
CA CYS A 566 -41.61 34.91 -35.68
C CYS A 566 -41.51 36.41 -35.35
N LYS A 567 -41.02 36.80 -34.15
CA LYS A 567 -40.76 38.21 -33.81
C LYS A 567 -39.38 38.71 -34.28
N GLN A 568 -38.44 37.81 -34.57
CA GLN A 568 -37.14 38.11 -35.18
C GLN A 568 -36.73 36.96 -36.11
N PRO A 569 -37.19 36.95 -37.38
CA PRO A 569 -36.88 35.87 -38.31
C PRO A 569 -35.38 35.76 -38.58
N LEU A 570 -34.90 34.52 -38.82
CA LEU A 570 -33.52 34.26 -39.21
C LEU A 570 -33.18 35.00 -40.50
N THR A 571 -32.00 35.64 -40.54
CA THR A 571 -31.55 36.37 -41.72
C THR A 571 -31.13 35.42 -42.85
N LEU A 572 -31.08 35.91 -44.09
CA LEU A 572 -30.50 35.14 -45.21
C LEU A 572 -29.06 34.70 -44.89
N SER A 573 -28.28 35.54 -44.22
CA SER A 573 -26.94 35.21 -43.73
C SER A 573 -26.96 34.07 -42.69
N ASP A 574 -27.93 34.03 -41.76
CA ASP A 574 -28.08 32.90 -40.83
C ASP A 574 -28.42 31.61 -41.58
N TYR A 575 -29.30 31.66 -42.59
CA TYR A 575 -29.63 30.49 -43.42
C TYR A 575 -28.40 29.98 -44.19
N CYS A 576 -27.57 30.89 -44.74
CA CYS A 576 -26.28 30.53 -45.33
C CYS A 576 -25.32 29.91 -44.30
N ARG A 577 -25.22 30.48 -43.08
CA ARG A 577 -24.42 29.93 -41.98
C ARG A 577 -24.79 28.49 -41.68
N ILE A 578 -26.10 28.25 -41.51
CA ILE A 578 -26.67 26.94 -41.20
C ILE A 578 -26.43 25.94 -42.32
N THR A 579 -26.60 26.36 -43.58
CA THR A 579 -26.37 25.50 -44.76
C THR A 579 -24.90 25.10 -44.85
N ILE A 580 -23.97 26.05 -44.68
CA ILE A 580 -22.53 25.76 -44.66
C ILE A 580 -22.18 24.82 -43.50
N ARG A 581 -22.65 25.11 -42.27
CA ARG A 581 -22.43 24.23 -41.10
C ARG A 581 -22.99 22.82 -41.31
N ARG A 582 -24.13 22.67 -42.00
CA ARG A 582 -24.73 21.38 -42.37
C ARG A 582 -23.90 20.64 -43.43
N MET A 583 -23.34 21.34 -44.43
CA MET A 583 -22.41 20.75 -45.40
C MET A 583 -21.10 20.27 -44.74
N CYS A 584 -20.73 20.83 -43.58
CA CYS A 584 -19.57 20.39 -42.79
C CYS A 584 -19.80 19.08 -42.01
N LYS A 585 -20.96 18.42 -42.10
CA LYS A 585 -21.21 17.17 -41.32
C LYS A 585 -20.21 16.03 -41.58
N SER A 586 -19.49 16.05 -42.71
CA SER A 586 -18.41 15.11 -43.03
C SER A 586 -17.00 15.56 -42.57
N ASN A 587 -16.80 16.82 -42.20
CA ASN A 587 -15.50 17.41 -41.89
C ASN A 587 -15.58 18.35 -40.68
N LYS A 588 -14.91 18.00 -39.57
CA LYS A 588 -15.00 18.71 -38.28
C LYS A 588 -14.89 20.23 -38.45
N LEU A 589 -15.98 20.93 -38.14
CA LEU A 589 -16.26 22.32 -38.55
C LEU A 589 -15.07 23.26 -38.35
N PHE A 590 -14.49 23.28 -37.15
CA PHE A 590 -13.33 24.10 -36.82
C PHE A 590 -12.16 23.95 -37.82
N ARG A 591 -11.77 22.72 -38.17
CA ARG A 591 -10.68 22.48 -39.13
C ARG A 591 -11.07 22.89 -40.55
N PHE A 592 -12.31 22.63 -40.95
CA PHE A 592 -12.81 23.00 -42.27
C PHE A 592 -12.85 24.53 -42.46
N VAL A 593 -13.40 25.27 -41.50
CA VAL A 593 -13.40 26.74 -41.53
C VAL A 593 -11.97 27.31 -41.44
N ALA A 594 -11.07 26.63 -40.72
CA ALA A 594 -9.65 26.99 -40.71
C ALA A 594 -8.97 26.84 -42.09
N THR A 595 -9.21 25.75 -42.84
CA THR A 595 -8.57 25.52 -44.15
C THR A 595 -9.17 26.31 -45.31
N LEU A 596 -10.45 26.70 -45.27
CA LEU A 596 -11.05 27.50 -46.36
C LEU A 596 -10.38 28.88 -46.52
N PRO A 597 -10.20 29.39 -47.76
CA PRO A 597 -9.58 30.70 -48.02
C PRO A 597 -10.55 31.89 -47.81
N LEU A 598 -11.33 31.88 -46.72
CA LEU A 598 -12.33 32.92 -46.42
C LEU A 598 -11.71 34.11 -45.65
N PRO A 599 -12.22 35.34 -45.83
CA PRO A 599 -11.86 36.49 -44.99
C PRO A 599 -12.12 36.23 -43.51
N ARG A 600 -11.30 36.81 -42.62
CA ARG A 600 -11.38 36.59 -41.16
C ARG A 600 -12.81 36.75 -40.63
N GLY A 601 -13.49 37.86 -40.94
CA GLY A 601 -14.87 38.10 -40.48
C GLY A 601 -15.88 37.02 -40.87
N LEU A 602 -15.73 36.40 -42.05
CA LEU A 602 -16.61 35.30 -42.47
C LEU A 602 -16.29 33.99 -41.72
N LYS A 603 -15.03 33.76 -41.33
CA LYS A 603 -14.68 32.65 -40.42
C LYS A 603 -15.29 32.87 -39.04
N ARG A 604 -15.14 34.08 -38.48
CA ARG A 604 -15.74 34.47 -37.18
C ARG A 604 -17.25 34.29 -37.16
N PHE A 605 -17.92 34.68 -38.26
CA PHE A 605 -19.35 34.47 -38.47
C PHE A 605 -19.77 32.99 -38.53
N LEU A 606 -19.03 32.13 -39.25
CA LEU A 606 -19.32 30.69 -39.33
C LEU A 606 -19.08 29.95 -38.00
N MET A 607 -18.01 30.35 -37.30
CA MET A 607 -17.64 29.89 -35.96
C MET A 607 -18.51 30.47 -34.85
N MET A 608 -19.39 31.44 -35.14
CA MET A 608 -20.25 32.12 -34.16
C MET A 608 -19.47 32.82 -33.04
N GLU A 609 -18.30 33.39 -33.37
CA GLU A 609 -17.49 34.19 -32.44
C GLU A 609 -18.14 35.52 -32.07
N ASP A 610 -18.85 36.13 -33.03
CA ASP A 610 -19.60 37.39 -32.86
C ASP A 610 -20.93 37.21 -32.11
N GLU A 611 -21.19 36.02 -31.59
CA GLU A 611 -22.38 35.71 -30.77
C GLU A 611 -21.89 35.19 -29.42
N GLY A 612 -21.86 36.08 -28.43
CA GLY A 612 -21.44 35.83 -27.05
C GLY A 612 -22.62 35.67 -26.08
N LEU A 613 -22.32 35.75 -24.79
CA LEU A 613 -23.30 35.83 -23.69
C LEU A 613 -23.64 37.28 -23.27
N GLU A 614 -22.95 38.25 -23.89
CA GLU A 614 -23.17 39.70 -23.79
C GLU A 614 -24.31 40.17 -24.72
#